data_AF-A0A4Y8C8Z9-F1
#
_entry.id   AF-A0A4Y8C8Z9-F1
#
_cell.length_a   1.000
_cell.length_b   1.000
_cell.length_c   1.000
_cell.angle_alpha   90.00
_cell.angle_beta   90.00
_cell.angle_gamma   90.00
#
_symmetry.space_group_name_H-M   'P 1'
#
loop_
_entity.id
_entity.type
_entity.pdbx_description
1 polymer ?
#
loop_
_entity_poly.entity_id
_entity_poly.type
_entity_poly.pdbx_seq_one_letter_code
_entity_poly.pdbx_strand_id
1 'polypeptide(L)'
;GNEIFKRAPYVDFVLGARNISKITQAIKTPKFMGVDINYDESEFAFADFRNSIYKSYINISIGCDKHCTYCIVPHTRGDEISIPFNIIYKEAQKAVEKGAKEIFLLGQNVNNYGKRFRNEHKKMDFSDLLEELSTIEGL
;
A
#
# COMPACT_ATOMS: atom_id res chain seq x y z
N GLY A 1 16.86 10.81 5.72
CA GLY A 1 17.73 10.19 4.70
C GLY A 1 19.20 10.42 4.98
N ASN A 2 19.68 11.66 4.98
CA ASN A 2 21.11 12.00 5.07
C ASN A 2 21.85 11.36 6.26
N GLU A 3 21.20 11.29 7.43
CA GLU A 3 21.80 10.68 8.62
C GLU A 3 22.14 9.18 8.43
N ILE A 4 21.44 8.46 7.55
CA ILE A 4 21.76 7.06 7.22
C ILE A 4 23.11 6.99 6.52
N PHE A 5 23.37 7.87 5.54
CA PHE A 5 24.66 7.89 4.84
C PHE A 5 25.83 8.30 5.74
N LYS A 6 25.58 9.17 6.72
CA LYS A 6 26.61 9.54 7.73
C LYS A 6 26.95 8.36 8.64
N ARG A 7 25.94 7.64 9.14
CA ARG A 7 26.11 6.52 10.09
C ARG A 7 26.56 5.22 9.41
N ALA A 8 26.15 5.01 8.16
CA ALA A 8 26.46 3.83 7.37
C ALA A 8 26.94 4.26 5.96
N PRO A 9 28.23 4.64 5.81
CA PRO A 9 28.77 5.11 4.55
C PRO A 9 28.77 4.08 3.41
N TYR A 10 28.57 2.80 3.71
CA TYR A 10 28.48 1.72 2.73
C TYR A 10 27.07 1.55 2.13
N VAL A 11 26.05 2.30 2.57
CA VAL A 11 24.71 2.25 1.96
C VAL A 11 24.71 2.95 0.61
N ASP A 12 24.30 2.26 -0.46
CA ASP A 12 24.33 2.81 -1.83
C ASP A 12 23.22 3.81 -2.12
N PHE A 13 22.01 3.55 -1.62
CA PHE A 13 20.85 4.44 -1.78
C PHE A 13 19.85 4.26 -0.63
N VAL A 14 18.95 5.24 -0.48
CA VAL A 14 17.83 5.21 0.47
C VAL A 14 16.52 5.49 -0.26
N LEU A 15 15.58 4.56 -0.14
CA LEU A 15 14.22 4.72 -0.65
C LEU A 15 13.20 4.65 0.49
N GLY A 16 12.35 5.66 0.57
CA GLY A 16 11.14 5.66 1.39
C GLY A 16 10.03 4.85 0.72
N ALA A 17 9.04 4.44 1.50
CA ALA A 17 7.96 3.55 1.06
C ALA A 17 7.17 4.06 -0.15
N ARG A 18 7.07 5.38 -0.33
CA ARG A 18 6.37 6.04 -1.46
C ARG A 18 7.20 6.18 -2.74
N ASN A 19 8.48 5.81 -2.72
CA ASN A 19 9.42 6.04 -3.84
C ASN A 19 9.89 4.74 -4.50
N ILE A 20 9.16 3.62 -4.33
CA ILE A 20 9.56 2.31 -4.88
C ILE A 20 9.68 2.36 -6.41
N SER A 21 8.83 3.14 -7.10
CA SER A 21 8.92 3.34 -8.55
C SER A 21 10.27 3.89 -9.01
N LYS A 22 11.02 4.58 -8.13
CA LYS A 22 12.35 5.13 -8.43
C LYS A 22 13.47 4.10 -8.26
N ILE A 23 13.18 2.83 -7.98
CA ILE A 23 14.22 1.80 -7.74
C ILE A 23 15.25 1.71 -8.88
N THR A 24 14.79 1.77 -10.13
CA THR A 24 15.67 1.72 -11.31
C THR A 24 16.60 2.93 -11.37
N GLN A 25 16.14 4.10 -10.94
CA GLN A 25 16.96 5.31 -10.84
C GLN A 25 17.94 5.21 -9.67
N ALA A 26 17.46 4.70 -8.53
CA ALA A 26 18.23 4.57 -7.29
C ALA A 26 19.46 3.67 -7.46
N ILE A 27 19.31 2.55 -8.17
CA ILE A 27 20.41 1.62 -8.45
C ILE A 27 21.48 2.25 -9.35
N LYS A 28 21.10 3.19 -10.23
CA LYS A 28 22.01 3.82 -11.19
C LYS A 28 22.70 5.08 -10.64
N THR A 29 22.22 5.61 -9.52
CA THR A 29 22.67 6.91 -8.99
C THR A 29 23.34 6.69 -7.63
N PRO A 30 24.67 6.93 -7.52
CA PRO A 30 25.36 6.82 -6.24
C PRO A 30 24.73 7.73 -5.18
N LYS A 31 24.52 7.20 -3.97
CA LYS A 31 23.92 7.93 -2.84
C LYS A 31 22.54 8.50 -3.13
N PHE A 32 21.77 7.86 -4.01
CA PHE A 32 20.40 8.28 -4.31
C PHE A 32 19.54 8.31 -3.05
N MET A 33 18.68 9.33 -2.95
CA MET A 33 17.75 9.48 -1.86
C MET A 33 16.36 9.86 -2.39
N GLY A 34 15.41 8.95 -2.23
CA GLY A 34 13.99 9.20 -2.50
C GLY A 34 13.19 8.99 -1.23
N VAL A 35 13.06 10.01 -0.38
CA VAL A 35 12.32 9.94 0.90
C VAL A 35 11.06 10.81 0.93
N ASP A 36 10.71 11.39 -0.21
CA ASP A 36 9.54 12.26 -0.32
C ASP A 36 8.23 11.49 -0.09
N ILE A 37 7.28 12.10 0.60
CA ILE A 37 5.99 11.48 0.93
C ILE A 37 4.83 11.94 0.04
N ASN A 38 5.02 13.03 -0.71
CA ASN A 38 4.05 13.62 -1.64
C ASN A 38 4.19 13.04 -3.05
N TYR A 39 5.32 12.40 -3.32
CA TYR A 39 5.60 11.71 -4.57
C TYR A 39 4.99 10.33 -4.56
N ASP A 40 3.99 10.05 -5.40
CA ASP A 40 3.55 8.67 -5.57
C ASP A 40 2.90 8.43 -6.94
N GLU A 41 3.74 8.21 -7.95
CA GLU A 41 3.35 7.51 -9.19
C GLU A 41 3.42 5.99 -9.02
N SER A 42 3.67 5.46 -7.82
CA SER A 42 3.75 4.02 -7.64
C SER A 42 2.38 3.42 -7.91
N GLU A 43 2.30 2.61 -8.95
CA GLU A 43 1.19 1.67 -9.13
C GLU A 43 1.07 0.83 -7.86
N PHE A 44 -0.17 0.50 -7.49
CA PHE A 44 -0.43 -0.37 -6.35
C PHE A 44 0.13 -1.76 -6.66
N ALA A 45 1.35 -2.01 -6.23
CA ALA A 45 2.02 -3.29 -6.42
C ALA A 45 1.69 -4.23 -5.26
N PHE A 46 1.13 -5.39 -5.59
CA PHE A 46 0.85 -6.45 -4.63
C PHE A 46 1.91 -7.54 -4.80
N ALA A 47 2.75 -7.71 -3.78
CA ALA A 47 3.66 -8.83 -3.72
C ALA A 47 2.89 -10.08 -3.27
N ASP A 48 3.00 -11.17 -4.03
CA ASP A 48 2.35 -12.43 -3.70
C ASP A 48 3.22 -13.24 -2.71
N PHE A 49 3.42 -12.69 -1.52
CA PHE A 49 4.16 -13.36 -0.45
C PHE A 49 3.19 -13.97 0.56
N ARG A 50 3.03 -15.30 0.52
CA ARG A 50 2.12 -16.03 1.41
C ARG A 50 2.85 -17.18 2.09
N ASN A 51 2.75 -17.23 3.42
CA ASN A 51 3.21 -18.36 4.23
C ASN A 51 2.20 -19.52 4.26
N SER A 52 0.97 -19.29 3.76
CA SER A 52 -0.09 -20.28 3.65
C SER A 52 -0.88 -20.00 2.38
N ILE A 53 -1.21 -21.04 1.61
CA ILE A 53 -2.05 -20.90 0.42
C ILE A 53 -3.46 -20.41 0.76
N TYR A 54 -3.93 -20.71 1.98
CA TYR A 54 -5.30 -20.41 2.44
C TYR A 54 -5.48 -18.95 2.89
N LYS A 55 -4.40 -18.21 3.15
CA LYS A 55 -4.45 -16.84 3.68
C LYS A 55 -3.82 -15.85 2.72
N SER A 56 -4.51 -14.75 2.43
CA SER A 56 -4.00 -13.66 1.61
C SER A 56 -4.14 -12.32 2.31
N TYR A 57 -3.21 -11.41 2.08
CA TYR A 57 -3.16 -10.07 2.69
C TYR A 57 -3.21 -9.03 1.57
N ILE A 58 -4.22 -8.16 1.62
CA ILE A 58 -4.47 -7.18 0.57
C ILE A 58 -4.53 -5.79 1.22
N ASN A 59 -3.56 -4.93 0.92
CA ASN A 59 -3.65 -3.54 1.31
C ASN A 59 -4.83 -2.88 0.58
N ILE A 60 -5.63 -2.09 1.30
CA ILE A 60 -6.77 -1.34 0.74
C ILE A 60 -6.58 0.18 0.84
N SER A 61 -5.60 0.63 1.63
CA SER A 61 -5.23 2.04 1.73
C SER A 61 -3.76 2.24 2.10
N ILE A 62 -3.24 3.44 1.85
CA ILE A 62 -1.89 3.87 2.20
C ILE A 62 -1.99 5.23 2.89
N GLY A 63 -1.14 5.48 3.90
CA GLY A 63 -1.16 6.73 4.66
C GLY A 63 -2.21 6.72 5.77
N CYS A 64 -2.39 7.85 6.43
CA CYS A 64 -3.41 8.02 7.45
C CYS A 64 -3.69 9.51 7.69
N ASP A 65 -4.97 9.90 7.68
CA ASP A 65 -5.41 11.28 7.97
C ASP A 65 -5.59 11.54 9.48
N LYS A 66 -5.32 10.56 10.34
CA LYS A 66 -5.52 10.69 11.80
C LYS A 66 -4.26 11.23 12.46
N HIS A 67 -4.41 12.35 13.18
CA HIS A 67 -3.34 12.97 13.97
C HIS A 67 -3.33 12.45 15.41
N CYS A 68 -3.15 11.15 15.59
CA CYS A 68 -2.98 10.56 16.91
C CYS A 68 -1.69 11.09 17.55
N THR A 69 -1.72 11.46 18.83
CA THR A 69 -0.63 12.14 19.55
C THR A 69 0.73 11.42 19.53
N TYR A 70 0.71 10.11 19.28
CA TYR A 70 1.89 9.25 19.24
C TYR A 70 2.27 8.78 17.83
N CYS A 71 1.43 9.04 16.82
CA CYS A 71 1.52 8.36 15.53
C CYS A 71 2.36 9.16 14.53
N ILE A 72 3.47 8.58 14.09
CA ILE A 72 4.37 9.17 13.09
C ILE A 72 3.89 8.99 11.64
N VAL A 73 2.83 8.20 11.42
CA VAL A 73 2.39 7.76 10.09
C VAL A 73 2.04 8.92 9.16
N PRO A 74 1.26 9.96 9.57
CA PRO A 74 0.95 11.07 8.68
C PRO A 74 2.21 11.76 8.12
N HIS A 75 3.27 11.84 8.92
CA HIS A 75 4.53 12.48 8.54
C HIS A 75 5.47 11.60 7.70
N THR A 76 5.28 10.28 7.72
CA THR A 76 6.22 9.33 7.07
C THR A 76 5.59 8.57 5.90
N ARG A 77 4.26 8.47 5.87
CA ARG A 77 3.49 7.82 4.82
C ARG A 77 2.52 8.77 4.11
N GLY A 78 2.41 10.02 4.56
CA GLY A 78 1.54 11.03 3.96
C GLY A 78 0.06 10.78 4.21
N ASP A 79 -0.75 11.56 3.50
CA ASP A 79 -2.21 11.52 3.53
C ASP A 79 -2.76 10.13 3.17
N GLU A 80 -3.93 9.85 3.70
CA GLU A 80 -4.65 8.62 3.39
C GLU A 80 -5.18 8.62 1.96
N ILE A 81 -4.88 7.54 1.25
CA ILE A 81 -5.32 7.28 -0.11
C ILE A 81 -5.82 5.84 -0.16
N SER A 82 -7.07 5.66 -0.57
CA SER A 82 -7.70 4.36 -0.80
C SER A 82 -7.24 3.78 -2.14
N ILE A 83 -7.04 2.46 -2.17
CA ILE A 83 -6.76 1.72 -3.40
C ILE A 83 -8.08 1.51 -4.14
N PRO A 84 -8.15 1.75 -5.45
CA PRO A 84 -9.36 1.52 -6.23
C PRO A 84 -9.90 0.08 -6.13
N PHE A 85 -11.22 -0.06 -5.98
CA PHE A 85 -11.90 -1.34 -5.83
C PHE A 85 -11.53 -2.37 -6.90
N ASN A 86 -11.49 -1.96 -8.17
CA ASN A 86 -11.17 -2.87 -9.28
C ASN A 86 -9.78 -3.52 -9.16
N ILE A 87 -8.85 -2.86 -8.49
CA ILE A 87 -7.51 -3.40 -8.22
C ILE A 87 -7.58 -4.39 -7.05
N ILE A 88 -8.25 -4.01 -5.95
CA ILE A 88 -8.46 -4.87 -4.78
C ILE A 88 -9.19 -6.16 -5.18
N TYR A 89 -10.28 -6.05 -5.95
CA TYR A 89 -11.08 -7.18 -6.41
C TYR A 89 -10.27 -8.15 -7.26
N LYS A 90 -9.47 -7.65 -8.22
CA LYS A 90 -8.62 -8.50 -9.06
C LYS A 90 -7.59 -9.27 -8.24
N GLU A 91 -6.97 -8.64 -7.25
CA GLU A 91 -6.01 -9.33 -6.37
C GLU A 91 -6.70 -10.31 -5.42
N ALA A 92 -7.90 -9.99 -4.94
CA ALA A 92 -8.72 -10.90 -4.15
C ALA A 92 -9.11 -12.15 -4.96
N GLN A 93 -9.63 -11.96 -6.17
CA GLN A 93 -9.99 -13.04 -7.08
C GLN A 93 -8.78 -13.94 -7.39
N LYS A 94 -7.65 -13.34 -7.78
CA LYS A 94 -6.38 -14.06 -8.01
C LYS A 94 -5.90 -14.79 -6.76
N ALA A 95 -6.15 -14.27 -5.57
CA ALA A 95 -5.80 -14.95 -4.33
C ALA A 95 -6.66 -16.20 -4.11
N VAL A 96 -7.97 -16.10 -4.34
CA VAL A 96 -8.95 -17.19 -4.21
C VAL A 96 -8.71 -18.28 -5.26
N GLU A 97 -8.43 -17.91 -6.50
CA GLU A 97 -8.04 -18.85 -7.58
C GLU A 97 -6.77 -19.66 -7.21
N LYS A 98 -5.89 -19.08 -6.40
CA LYS A 98 -4.69 -19.73 -5.85
C LYS A 98 -4.94 -20.51 -4.55
N GLY A 99 -6.19 -20.65 -4.13
CA GLY A 99 -6.60 -21.45 -2.98
C GLY A 99 -6.80 -20.67 -1.67
N ALA A 100 -6.78 -19.33 -1.70
CA ALA A 100 -7.08 -18.56 -0.50
C ALA A 100 -8.54 -18.77 -0.08
N LYS A 101 -8.75 -18.89 1.24
CA LYS A 101 -10.04 -19.00 1.92
C LYS A 101 -10.25 -17.87 2.92
N GLU A 102 -9.20 -17.11 3.21
CA GLU A 102 -9.25 -15.96 4.10
C GLU A 102 -8.51 -14.80 3.42
N ILE A 103 -9.19 -13.66 3.32
CA ILE A 103 -8.60 -12.40 2.84
C ILE A 103 -8.55 -11.42 4.00
N PHE A 104 -7.34 -10.95 4.31
CA PHE A 104 -7.08 -9.93 5.31
C PHE A 104 -6.92 -8.59 4.62
N LEU A 105 -7.89 -7.70 4.80
CA LEU A 105 -7.82 -6.33 4.30
C LEU A 105 -6.97 -5.48 5.24
N LEU A 106 -5.91 -4.88 4.70
CA LEU A 106 -4.89 -4.17 5.45
C LEU A 106 -4.96 -2.66 5.18
N GLY A 107 -4.84 -1.87 6.24
CA GLY A 107 -4.79 -0.41 6.19
C GLY A 107 -4.47 0.15 7.57
N GLN A 108 -4.06 1.42 7.63
CA GLN A 108 -3.82 2.08 8.93
C GLN A 108 -5.14 2.31 9.68
N ASN A 109 -6.19 2.65 8.94
CA ASN A 109 -7.56 2.73 9.43
C ASN A 109 -8.52 2.22 8.34
N VAL A 110 -8.83 0.92 8.38
CA VAL A 110 -9.62 0.27 7.33
C VAL A 110 -11.04 0.86 7.19
N ASN A 111 -11.61 1.34 8.29
CA ASN A 111 -12.96 1.93 8.31
C ASN A 111 -13.05 3.26 7.54
N ASN A 112 -11.92 3.86 7.18
CA ASN A 112 -11.87 5.13 6.45
C ASN A 112 -11.65 4.92 4.93
N TYR A 113 -11.68 3.67 4.46
CA TYR A 113 -11.65 3.34 3.05
C TYR A 113 -12.77 4.09 2.29
N GLY A 114 -12.45 4.58 1.10
CA GLY A 114 -13.38 5.33 0.26
C GLY A 114 -13.33 6.85 0.44
N LYS A 115 -12.70 7.35 1.51
CA LYS A 115 -12.64 8.79 1.80
C LYS A 115 -11.91 9.59 0.72
N ARG A 116 -10.84 9.03 0.16
CA ARG A 116 -10.00 9.69 -0.84
C ARG A 116 -9.42 8.66 -1.80
N PHE A 117 -9.62 8.88 -3.09
CA PHE A 117 -8.91 8.17 -4.15
C PHE A 117 -8.03 9.16 -4.92
N ARG A 118 -7.02 8.66 -5.64
CA ARG A 118 -6.15 9.53 -6.46
C ARG A 118 -6.88 10.12 -7.66
N ASN A 119 -7.61 9.25 -8.36
CA ASN A 119 -8.36 9.59 -9.56
C ASN A 119 -9.85 9.51 -9.26
N GLU A 120 -10.66 9.91 -10.23
CA GLU A 120 -12.10 9.73 -10.13
C GLU A 120 -12.46 8.24 -10.12
N HIS A 121 -13.18 7.81 -9.09
CA HIS A 121 -13.64 6.43 -8.91
C HIS A 121 -15.08 6.45 -8.37
N LYS A 122 -15.81 5.35 -8.59
CA LYS A 122 -17.13 5.15 -7.99
C LYS A 122 -17.02 5.35 -6.46
N LYS A 123 -17.88 6.19 -5.89
CA LYS A 123 -17.99 6.32 -4.44
C LYS A 123 -18.35 4.97 -3.84
N MET A 124 -17.57 4.58 -2.85
CA MET A 124 -17.64 3.26 -2.25
C MET A 124 -16.97 3.35 -0.88
N ASP A 125 -17.63 2.88 0.16
CA ASP A 125 -17.08 2.84 1.52
C ASP A 125 -16.57 1.44 1.90
N PHE A 126 -16.16 1.27 3.16
CA PHE A 126 -15.64 0.00 3.64
C PHE A 126 -16.70 -1.12 3.65
N SER A 127 -17.96 -0.79 3.90
CA SER A 127 -19.05 -1.79 3.92
C SER A 127 -19.35 -2.26 2.50
N ASP A 128 -19.45 -1.33 1.55
CA ASP A 128 -19.60 -1.66 0.13
C ASP A 128 -18.46 -2.58 -0.34
N LEU A 129 -17.22 -2.34 0.14
CA LEU A 129 -16.06 -3.19 -0.18
C LEU A 129 -16.22 -4.62 0.31
N LEU A 130 -16.70 -4.80 1.53
CA LEU A 130 -16.94 -6.13 2.08
C LEU A 130 -18.05 -6.85 1.32
N GLU A 131 -19.14 -6.15 1.01
CA GLU A 131 -20.26 -6.71 0.23
C GLU A 131 -19.80 -7.17 -1.15
N GLU A 132 -19.09 -6.31 -1.90
CA GLU A 132 -18.61 -6.64 -3.25
C GLU A 132 -17.59 -7.79 -3.22
N LEU A 133 -16.66 -7.82 -2.25
CA LEU A 133 -15.70 -8.92 -2.12
C LEU A 133 -16.37 -10.24 -1.71
N SER A 134 -17.48 -10.21 -0.96
CA SER A 134 -18.23 -11.42 -0.60
C SER A 134 -18.87 -12.13 -1.80
N THR A 135 -18.97 -11.44 -2.95
CA THR A 135 -19.48 -12.03 -4.19
C THR A 135 -18.46 -12.90 -4.93
N ILE A 136 -17.19 -12.90 -4.51
CA ILE A 136 -16.14 -13.71 -5.13
C ILE A 136 -16.41 -15.19 -4.82
N GLU A 137 -16.71 -15.96 -5.85
CA GLU A 137 -16.96 -17.39 -5.71
C GLU A 137 -15.72 -18.12 -5.18
N GLY A 138 -15.92 -18.92 -4.13
CA GLY A 138 -14.87 -19.75 -3.53
C GLY A 138 -14.05 -19.08 -2.43
N LEU A 139 -14.31 -17.80 -2.13
CA LEU A 139 -13.95 -17.15 -0.87
C LEU A 139 -14.86 -17.65 0.26
#